data_AF-A0A940ICD4-F1
#
_entry.id   AF-A0A940ICD4-F1
#
_cell.length_a   1.000
_cell.length_b   1.000
_cell.length_c   1.000
_cell.angle_alpha   90.00
_cell.angle_beta   90.00
_cell.angle_gamma   90.00
#
_symmetry.space_group_name_H-M   'P 1'
#
loop_
_entity.id
_entity.type
_entity.pdbx_description
1 polymer ?
#
loop_
_entity_poly.entity_id
_entity_poly.type
_entity_poly.pdbx_seq_one_letter_code
_entity_poly.pdbx_strand_id
1 'polypeptide(L)'
;MYLITYLGDGTATEFNFSFPYFQAADVHVSVNSVIQTSGACTVIPTSETRVDGKYMGGRVILTTAPVAGAEIRIWRKIDLSRVIDYQPTLPINTDCLNADFNFMLEYLRDLYELDGDVENIENGLQFLDSIQYQIEQLGDFSELARKADLPDFTQFAKLTDIPDTSEFAAANHTHDMSAYVTNTALAATISELQDEIDDIDTSLAFPIEFAPDDEPDVVVKTQLPTAENNYTWYRLYKSGWVEQGGRGGALENSAKIITLPIAMADTNFYASMINMVPATPVIKNYNSIGLYIPNNTQVRFATLATVTDFAWYITGMSAQSDQ
;
A
#
# COMPACT_ATOMS: atom_id res chain seq x y z
N MET A 1 42.34 -22.52 39.58
CA MET A 1 41.87 -22.05 40.90
C MET A 1 40.48 -22.60 41.16
N TYR A 2 40.27 -23.32 42.26
CA TYR A 2 38.92 -23.79 42.62
C TYR A 2 38.02 -22.62 43.03
N LEU A 3 37.06 -22.30 42.17
CA LEU A 3 36.00 -21.33 42.41
C LEU A 3 34.65 -22.07 42.44
N ILE A 4 33.87 -21.79 43.47
CA ILE A 4 32.49 -22.27 43.58
C ILE A 4 31.58 -21.04 43.68
N THR A 5 30.53 -21.03 42.88
CA THR A 5 29.56 -19.93 42.84
C THR A 5 28.21 -20.40 43.33
N TYR A 6 27.58 -19.59 44.18
CA TYR A 6 26.22 -19.74 44.64
C TYR A 6 25.41 -18.48 44.30
N LEU A 7 24.09 -18.63 44.27
CA LEU A 7 23.15 -17.52 44.21
C LEU A 7 22.41 -17.43 45.54
N GLY A 8 22.36 -16.23 46.11
CA GLY A 8 21.59 -15.94 47.31
C GLY A 8 20.11 -16.12 47.06
N ASP A 9 19.38 -16.63 48.04
CA ASP A 9 17.92 -16.77 48.04
C ASP A 9 17.24 -15.79 49.01
N GLY A 10 18.01 -14.93 49.69
CA GLY A 10 17.53 -14.00 50.71
C GLY A 10 17.39 -14.60 52.11
N THR A 11 17.67 -15.90 52.29
CA THR A 11 17.45 -16.61 53.57
C THR A 11 18.62 -17.50 54.00
N ALA A 12 19.31 -18.16 53.07
CA ALA A 12 20.42 -19.04 53.33
C ALA A 12 21.67 -18.25 53.76
N THR A 13 22.28 -18.69 54.84
CA THR A 13 23.55 -18.16 55.35
C THR A 13 24.69 -19.15 55.22
N GLU A 14 24.41 -20.41 54.91
CA GLU A 14 25.40 -21.49 54.87
C GLU A 14 25.62 -22.02 53.46
N PHE A 15 26.88 -22.12 53.05
CA PHE A 15 27.29 -22.55 51.72
C PHE A 15 28.43 -23.56 51.83
N ASN A 16 28.27 -24.74 51.26
CA ASN A 16 29.28 -25.79 51.32
C ASN A 16 30.37 -25.55 50.26
N PHE A 17 31.56 -26.12 50.47
CA PHE A 17 32.62 -26.18 49.47
C PHE A 17 33.42 -27.47 49.64
N SER A 18 34.10 -27.93 48.59
CA SER A 18 34.77 -29.24 48.56
C SER A 18 36.26 -29.14 48.24
N PHE A 19 36.95 -28.14 48.78
CA PHE A 19 38.38 -27.95 48.53
C PHE A 19 39.21 -29.04 49.23
N PRO A 20 40.18 -29.67 48.54
CA PRO A 20 41.22 -30.46 49.20
C PRO A 20 42.13 -29.57 50.06
N TYR A 21 42.74 -30.14 51.10
CA TYR A 21 43.84 -29.56 51.90
C TYR A 21 43.90 -28.02 51.94
N PHE A 22 43.27 -27.43 52.96
CA PHE A 22 43.16 -25.99 53.15
C PHE A 22 43.15 -25.67 54.65
N GLN A 23 43.56 -24.46 55.01
CA GLN A 23 43.28 -23.84 56.29
C GLN A 23 42.10 -22.89 56.15
N ALA A 24 41.40 -22.60 57.24
CA ALA A 24 40.26 -21.67 57.22
C ALA A 24 40.64 -20.28 56.65
N ALA A 25 41.90 -19.86 56.85
CA ALA A 25 42.44 -18.61 56.31
C ALA A 25 42.65 -18.63 54.78
N ASP A 26 42.81 -19.80 54.17
CA ASP A 26 43.02 -19.97 52.73
C ASP A 26 41.70 -19.85 51.94
N VAL A 27 40.56 -19.87 52.62
CA VAL A 27 39.24 -19.82 51.98
C VAL A 27 38.74 -18.38 51.99
N HIS A 28 38.55 -17.83 50.79
CA HIS A 28 38.05 -16.49 50.60
C HIS A 28 36.65 -16.53 50.03
N VAL A 29 35.86 -15.53 50.43
CA VAL A 29 34.46 -15.41 50.06
C VAL A 29 34.20 -13.98 49.60
N SER A 30 33.45 -13.81 48.51
CA SER A 30 32.91 -12.53 48.10
C SER A 30 31.42 -12.63 47.82
N VAL A 31 30.71 -11.53 48.04
CA VAL A 31 29.30 -11.37 47.70
C VAL A 31 29.19 -10.15 46.79
N ASN A 32 28.67 -10.33 45.57
CA ASN A 32 28.64 -9.30 44.53
C ASN A 32 30.00 -8.62 44.34
N SER A 33 31.07 -9.43 44.25
CA SER A 33 32.46 -8.98 44.10
C SER A 33 33.07 -8.23 45.30
N VAL A 34 32.37 -8.13 46.44
CA VAL A 34 32.89 -7.56 47.68
C VAL A 34 33.43 -8.67 48.58
N ILE A 35 34.73 -8.65 48.86
CA ILE A 35 35.41 -9.63 49.73
C ILE A 35 34.87 -9.51 51.16
N GLN A 36 34.47 -10.64 51.74
CA GLN A 36 34.00 -10.76 53.11
C GLN A 36 35.20 -10.92 54.06
N THR A 37 35.23 -10.13 55.13
CA THR A 37 36.27 -10.20 56.16
C THR A 37 35.87 -11.13 57.32
N SER A 38 36.82 -11.44 58.21
CA SER A 38 36.70 -12.39 59.34
C SER A 38 35.54 -12.11 60.33
N GLY A 39 34.89 -10.95 60.25
CA GLY A 39 33.68 -10.63 61.04
C GLY A 39 32.35 -10.84 60.30
N ALA A 40 32.35 -10.88 58.98
CA ALA A 40 31.16 -11.03 58.15
C ALA A 40 30.92 -12.48 57.72
N CYS A 41 31.96 -13.32 57.79
CA CYS A 41 31.99 -14.68 57.28
C CYS A 41 32.85 -15.56 58.20
N THR A 42 32.37 -16.77 58.50
CA THR A 42 33.12 -17.81 59.23
C THR A 42 33.28 -19.04 58.35
N VAL A 43 34.51 -19.55 58.25
CA VAL A 43 34.83 -20.79 57.51
C VAL A 43 34.95 -21.93 58.52
N ILE A 44 34.16 -22.98 58.33
CA ILE A 44 34.20 -24.19 59.15
C ILE A 44 34.67 -25.35 58.27
N PRO A 45 35.90 -25.86 58.47
CA PRO A 45 36.35 -27.08 57.83
C PRO A 45 35.48 -28.26 58.26
N THR A 46 35.08 -29.09 57.31
CA THR A 46 34.47 -30.40 57.55
C THR A 46 35.59 -31.43 57.42
N SER A 47 35.48 -32.55 58.16
CA SER A 47 36.50 -33.61 58.22
C SER A 47 37.24 -33.88 56.89
N GLU A 48 38.54 -34.14 56.95
CA GLU A 48 39.39 -34.54 55.81
C GLU A 48 38.98 -35.87 55.16
N THR A 49 37.93 -36.52 55.66
CA THR A 49 37.39 -37.76 55.13
C THR A 49 36.86 -37.55 53.70
N ARG A 50 37.19 -38.49 52.81
CA ARG A 50 36.62 -38.51 51.46
C ARG A 50 35.30 -39.28 51.45
N VAL A 51 34.29 -38.71 50.80
CA VAL A 51 33.04 -39.41 50.46
C VAL A 51 32.94 -39.42 48.94
N ASP A 52 32.75 -40.60 48.34
CA ASP A 52 32.69 -40.79 46.88
C ASP A 52 33.86 -40.16 46.10
N GLY A 53 35.08 -40.27 46.64
CA GLY A 53 36.30 -39.77 46.00
C GLY A 53 36.48 -38.25 46.04
N LYS A 54 35.55 -37.51 46.65
CA LYS A 54 35.63 -36.05 46.84
C LYS A 54 35.94 -35.73 48.31
N TYR A 55 36.72 -34.67 48.52
CA TYR A 55 36.91 -34.11 49.86
C TYR A 55 35.60 -33.48 50.32
N MET A 56 35.22 -33.72 51.58
CA MET A 56 34.04 -33.07 52.16
C MET A 56 34.22 -31.55 52.32
N GLY A 57 35.47 -31.05 52.26
CA GLY A 57 35.83 -29.64 52.26
C GLY A 57 35.38 -28.93 53.53
N GLY A 58 34.43 -28.01 53.42
CA GLY A 58 33.93 -27.22 54.53
C GLY A 58 32.63 -26.50 54.22
N ARG A 59 32.22 -25.64 55.14
CA ARG A 59 31.12 -24.69 54.92
C ARG A 59 31.51 -23.29 55.31
N VAL A 60 31.02 -22.34 54.54
CA VAL A 60 31.07 -20.91 54.79
C VAL A 60 29.75 -20.51 55.42
N ILE A 61 29.81 -19.78 56.54
CA ILE A 61 28.64 -19.20 57.21
C ILE A 61 28.76 -17.68 57.13
N LEU A 62 27.82 -17.05 56.41
CA LEU A 62 27.68 -15.60 56.34
C LEU A 62 26.80 -15.11 57.49
N THR A 63 27.19 -13.99 58.10
CA THR A 63 26.43 -13.38 59.21
C THR A 63 25.10 -12.79 58.77
N THR A 64 24.99 -12.40 57.49
CA THR A 64 23.77 -11.88 56.88
C THR A 64 23.47 -12.68 55.62
N ALA A 65 22.23 -13.14 55.46
CA ALA A 65 21.81 -13.86 54.27
C ALA A 65 21.94 -12.95 53.04
N PRO A 66 22.65 -13.36 51.97
CA PRO A 66 22.71 -12.60 50.74
C PRO A 66 21.32 -12.46 50.12
N VAL A 67 20.98 -11.25 49.64
CA VAL A 67 19.69 -11.00 48.97
C VAL A 67 19.48 -11.92 47.77
N ALA A 68 18.23 -12.14 47.39
CA ALA A 68 17.89 -12.98 46.26
C ALA A 68 18.63 -12.52 44.98
N GLY A 69 19.37 -13.43 44.35
CA GLY A 69 20.17 -13.16 43.16
C GLY A 69 21.56 -12.56 43.42
N ALA A 70 21.95 -12.32 44.67
CA ALA A 70 23.33 -11.93 44.98
C ALA A 70 24.29 -13.08 44.64
N GLU A 71 25.37 -12.78 43.95
CA GLU A 71 26.38 -13.77 43.58
C GLU A 71 27.34 -13.98 44.75
N ILE A 72 27.44 -15.20 45.25
CA ILE A 72 28.44 -15.59 46.24
C ILE A 72 29.53 -16.39 45.54
N ARG A 73 30.78 -15.96 45.69
CA ARG A 73 31.95 -16.66 45.17
C ARG A 73 32.82 -17.12 46.32
N ILE A 74 33.12 -18.41 46.36
CA ILE A 74 34.01 -19.04 47.34
C ILE A 74 35.21 -19.59 46.57
N TRP A 75 36.42 -19.20 46.93
CA TRP A 75 37.63 -19.73 46.32
C TRP A 75 38.72 -20.00 47.35
N ARG A 76 39.64 -20.88 46.98
CA ARG A 76 40.85 -21.16 47.76
C ARG A 76 42.02 -20.34 47.24
N LYS A 77 42.81 -19.80 48.16
CA LYS A 77 44.14 -19.26 47.91
C LYS A 77 45.07 -19.71 49.04
N ILE A 78 45.96 -20.65 48.75
CA ILE A 78 46.93 -21.15 49.71
C ILE A 78 48.10 -20.17 49.79
N ASP A 79 48.38 -19.66 50.98
CA ASP A 79 49.62 -18.90 51.22
C ASP A 79 50.76 -19.88 51.52
N LEU A 80 51.84 -19.83 50.72
CA LEU A 80 53.08 -20.58 50.97
C LEU A 80 53.86 -19.98 52.15
N SER A 81 53.29 -20.06 53.35
CA SER A 81 53.95 -19.64 54.60
C SER A 81 53.84 -20.75 55.64
N ARG A 82 54.85 -20.88 56.52
CA ARG A 82 54.86 -21.91 57.56
C ARG A 82 55.12 -21.33 58.95
N VAL A 83 54.43 -21.92 59.92
CA VAL A 83 54.76 -21.85 61.36
C VAL A 83 55.01 -23.28 61.85
N ILE A 84 55.85 -24.04 61.15
CA ILE A 84 56.31 -25.36 61.61
C ILE A 84 57.80 -25.26 61.89
N ASP A 85 58.15 -25.54 63.15
CA ASP A 85 59.51 -25.48 63.65
C ASP A 85 60.16 -26.87 63.55
N TYR A 86 60.90 -27.10 62.45
CA TYR A 86 61.69 -28.32 62.30
C TYR A 86 62.98 -28.20 63.11
N GLN A 87 63.00 -28.82 64.28
CA GLN A 87 64.18 -28.83 65.15
C GLN A 87 65.17 -29.94 64.74
N PRO A 88 66.49 -29.67 64.62
CA PRO A 88 67.48 -30.63 64.13
C PRO A 88 67.58 -31.96 64.91
N THR A 89 67.12 -32.00 66.16
CA THR A 89 67.27 -33.14 67.07
C THR A 89 65.95 -33.83 67.42
N LEU A 90 64.81 -33.27 66.99
CA LEU A 90 63.51 -33.90 67.20
C LEU A 90 63.17 -34.81 66.02
N PRO A 91 62.50 -35.95 66.27
CA PRO A 91 61.94 -36.75 65.19
C PRO A 91 61.03 -35.89 64.32
N ILE A 92 61.18 -36.04 62.99
CA ILE A 92 60.29 -35.37 62.04
C ILE A 92 58.88 -35.89 62.28
N ASN A 93 57.95 -34.97 62.53
CA ASN A 93 56.53 -35.32 62.54
C ASN A 93 56.08 -35.57 61.10
N THR A 94 55.88 -36.84 60.76
CA THR A 94 55.50 -37.29 59.42
C THR A 94 54.14 -36.76 58.99
N ASP A 95 53.23 -36.53 59.94
CA ASP A 95 51.89 -36.01 59.64
C ASP A 95 51.96 -34.54 59.24
N CYS A 96 52.77 -33.75 59.96
CA CYS A 96 53.06 -32.37 59.58
C CYS A 96 53.76 -32.29 58.22
N LEU A 97 54.75 -33.17 57.97
CA LEU A 97 55.46 -33.22 56.68
C LEU A 97 54.52 -33.58 55.52
N ASN A 98 53.62 -34.54 55.71
CA ASN A 98 52.66 -34.95 54.70
C ASN A 98 51.63 -33.85 54.41
N ALA A 99 51.10 -33.20 55.46
CA ALA A 99 50.19 -32.06 55.31
C ALA A 99 50.86 -30.95 54.49
N ASP A 100 52.10 -30.63 54.84
CA ASP A 100 52.92 -29.63 54.17
C ASP A 100 53.21 -29.97 52.69
N PHE A 101 53.46 -31.24 52.38
CA PHE A 101 53.63 -31.70 51.00
C PHE A 101 52.33 -31.57 50.21
N ASN A 102 51.19 -31.91 50.81
CA ASN A 102 49.88 -31.76 50.20
C ASN A 102 49.55 -30.28 49.91
N PHE A 103 49.82 -29.36 50.84
CA PHE A 103 49.65 -27.91 50.61
C PHE A 103 50.49 -27.42 49.43
N MET A 104 51.76 -27.86 49.32
CA MET A 104 52.62 -27.48 48.19
C MET A 104 52.08 -28.00 46.85
N LEU A 105 51.60 -29.24 46.80
CA LEU A 105 51.02 -29.80 45.58
C LEU A 105 49.75 -29.08 45.15
N GLU A 106 48.88 -28.74 46.10
CA GLU A 106 47.64 -28.01 45.83
C GLU A 106 47.91 -26.57 45.38
N TYR A 107 48.90 -25.90 45.97
CA TYR A 107 49.36 -24.59 45.50
C TYR A 107 49.88 -24.65 44.06
N LEU A 108 50.72 -25.63 43.74
CA LEU A 108 51.24 -25.81 42.37
C LEU A 108 50.11 -26.09 41.37
N ARG A 109 49.09 -26.85 41.78
CA ARG A 109 47.91 -27.09 40.97
C ARG A 109 47.12 -25.81 40.71
N ASP A 110 46.88 -25.02 41.76
CA ASP A 110 46.17 -23.74 41.64
C ASP A 110 46.91 -22.78 40.69
N LEU A 111 48.25 -22.76 40.72
CA LEU A 111 49.09 -22.02 39.77
C LEU A 111 48.97 -22.53 38.33
N TYR A 112 49.03 -23.84 38.12
CA TYR A 112 48.93 -24.42 36.78
C TYR A 112 47.58 -24.12 36.11
N GLU A 113 46.49 -24.18 36.89
CA GLU A 113 45.17 -23.79 36.38
C GLU A 113 45.10 -22.28 36.05
N LEU A 114 45.77 -21.42 36.82
CA LEU A 114 45.85 -19.99 36.52
C LEU A 114 46.61 -19.71 35.21
N ASP A 115 47.66 -20.46 34.92
CA ASP A 115 48.44 -20.33 33.68
C ASP A 115 47.57 -20.60 32.44
N GLY A 116 46.73 -21.64 32.48
CA GLY A 116 45.76 -21.92 31.41
C GLY A 116 44.70 -20.83 31.25
N ASP A 117 44.26 -20.21 32.35
CA ASP A 117 43.33 -19.06 32.30
C ASP A 117 44.01 -17.83 31.66
N VAL A 118 45.29 -17.59 31.95
CA VAL A 118 46.08 -16.50 31.34
C VAL A 118 46.24 -16.71 29.84
N GLU A 119 46.57 -17.93 29.40
CA GLU A 119 46.64 -18.27 27.96
C GLU A 119 45.31 -17.97 27.24
N ASN A 120 44.18 -18.32 27.85
CA ASN A 120 42.87 -18.01 27.29
C ASN A 120 42.60 -16.50 27.21
N ILE A 121 43.04 -15.72 28.21
CA ILE A 121 42.94 -14.26 28.19
C ILE A 121 43.81 -13.66 27.08
N GLU A 122 45.04 -14.11 26.92
CA GLU A 122 45.94 -13.66 25.87
C GLU A 122 45.36 -13.91 24.47
N ASN A 123 44.79 -15.10 24.25
CA ASN A 123 44.07 -15.43 23.02
C ASN A 123 42.87 -14.49 22.79
N GLY A 124 42.11 -14.17 23.84
CA GLY A 124 41.01 -13.21 23.78
C GLY A 124 41.47 -11.79 23.41
N LEU A 125 42.59 -11.33 23.96
CA LEU A 125 43.19 -10.03 23.64
C LEU A 125 43.65 -9.97 22.18
N GLN A 126 44.34 -11.02 21.69
CA GLN A 126 44.75 -11.10 20.29
C GLN A 126 43.55 -11.04 19.33
N PHE A 127 42.44 -11.69 19.68
CA PHE A 127 41.21 -11.60 18.89
C PHE A 127 40.66 -10.16 18.84
N LEU A 128 40.64 -9.45 19.99
CA LEU A 128 40.18 -8.05 20.03
C LEU A 128 41.09 -7.12 19.22
N ASP A 129 42.41 -7.30 19.28
CA ASP A 129 43.36 -6.55 18.45
C ASP A 129 43.09 -6.78 16.95
N SER A 130 42.73 -8.00 16.56
CA SER A 130 42.37 -8.32 15.17
C SER A 130 41.10 -7.59 14.72
N ILE A 131 40.10 -7.45 15.59
CA ILE A 131 38.87 -6.68 15.30
C ILE A 131 39.21 -5.21 15.16
N GLN A 132 40.01 -4.66 16.07
CA GLN A 132 40.42 -3.26 16.03
C GLN A 132 41.15 -2.95 14.71
N TYR A 133 42.05 -3.83 14.29
CA TYR A 133 42.72 -3.73 13.01
C TYR A 133 41.71 -3.74 11.83
N GLN A 134 40.72 -4.63 11.84
CA GLN A 134 39.69 -4.67 10.80
C GLN A 134 38.87 -3.37 10.75
N ILE A 135 38.52 -2.78 11.90
CA ILE A 135 37.81 -1.50 11.97
C ILE A 135 38.65 -0.37 11.36
N GLU A 136 39.96 -0.35 11.66
CA GLU A 136 40.88 0.64 11.06
C GLU A 136 41.00 0.47 9.54
N GLN A 137 40.95 -0.77 9.03
CA GLN A 137 40.93 -1.05 7.58
C GLN A 137 39.63 -0.62 6.88
N LEU A 138 38.51 -0.48 7.61
CA LEU A 138 37.28 0.06 7.01
C LEU A 138 37.44 1.53 6.58
N GLY A 139 38.48 2.21 7.07
CA GLY A 139 38.82 3.57 6.68
C GLY A 139 37.83 4.61 7.20
N ASP A 140 38.00 5.85 6.73
CA ASP A 140 37.11 6.95 7.06
C ASP A 140 35.89 6.94 6.13
N PHE A 141 34.69 6.86 6.72
CA PHE A 141 33.43 6.98 5.99
C PHE A 141 33.05 8.44 5.68
N SER A 142 33.93 9.41 5.96
CA SER A 142 33.69 10.83 5.69
C SER A 142 33.48 11.15 4.21
N GLU A 143 34.01 10.33 3.29
CA GLU A 143 33.80 10.48 1.84
C GLU A 143 32.47 9.88 1.35
N LEU A 144 31.75 9.12 2.19
CA LEU A 144 30.43 8.60 1.83
C LEU A 144 29.39 9.72 1.90
N ALA A 145 28.61 9.85 0.82
CA ALA A 145 27.48 10.76 0.79
C ALA A 145 26.48 10.44 1.91
N ARG A 146 26.18 11.42 2.74
CA ARG A 146 25.13 11.35 3.75
C ARG A 146 23.78 11.54 3.07
N LYS A 147 22.71 11.10 3.74
CA LYS A 147 21.34 11.35 3.28
C LYS A 147 21.05 12.84 3.03
N ALA A 148 21.68 13.74 3.79
CA ALA A 148 21.55 15.18 3.62
C ALA A 148 22.32 15.73 2.40
N ASP A 149 23.32 15.00 1.90
CA ASP A 149 24.09 15.37 0.70
C ASP A 149 23.34 14.96 -0.59
N LEU A 150 22.32 14.10 -0.46
CA LEU A 150 21.46 13.71 -1.57
C LEU A 150 20.44 14.82 -1.87
N PRO A 151 20.19 15.12 -3.15
CA PRO A 151 19.15 16.07 -3.53
C PRO A 151 17.76 15.57 -3.10
N ASP A 152 16.81 16.48 -2.95
CA ASP A 152 15.42 16.11 -2.68
C ASP A 152 14.80 15.45 -3.92
N PHE A 153 14.43 14.18 -3.77
CA PHE A 153 13.83 13.38 -4.82
C PHE A 153 12.30 13.45 -4.88
N THR A 154 11.63 14.23 -3.99
CA THR A 154 10.16 14.29 -3.93
C THR A 154 9.50 14.83 -5.21
N GLN A 155 10.24 15.63 -5.98
CA GLN A 155 9.79 16.16 -7.28
C GLN A 155 10.05 15.22 -8.47
N PHE A 156 10.78 14.12 -8.27
CA PHE A 156 11.09 13.17 -9.35
C PHE A 156 9.99 12.11 -9.44
N ALA A 157 9.67 11.71 -10.68
CA ALA A 157 8.76 10.61 -10.93
C ALA A 157 9.30 9.31 -10.29
N LYS A 158 8.45 8.60 -9.56
CA LYS A 158 8.74 7.24 -9.08
C LYS A 158 8.66 6.28 -10.26
N LEU A 159 9.27 5.11 -10.11
CA LEU A 159 9.14 4.03 -11.11
C LEU A 159 7.67 3.66 -11.38
N THR A 160 6.80 3.77 -10.37
CA THR A 160 5.35 3.57 -10.49
C THR A 160 4.62 4.67 -11.24
N ASP A 161 5.23 5.86 -11.34
CA ASP A 161 4.67 7.01 -12.05
C ASP A 161 5.03 6.97 -13.55
N ILE A 162 5.97 6.10 -13.94
CA ILE A 162 6.34 5.85 -15.33
C ILE A 162 5.32 4.86 -15.91
N PRO A 163 4.52 5.25 -16.92
CA PRO A 163 3.58 4.33 -17.56
C PRO A 163 4.32 3.15 -18.18
N ASP A 164 3.69 1.98 -18.22
CA ASP A 164 4.23 0.81 -18.90
C ASP A 164 4.38 1.12 -20.41
N THR A 165 5.63 1.16 -20.87
CA THR A 165 5.98 1.49 -22.25
C THR A 165 6.14 0.25 -23.13
N SER A 166 5.77 -0.94 -22.65
CA SER A 166 5.92 -2.20 -23.40
C SER A 166 5.14 -2.21 -24.72
N GLU A 167 4.08 -1.40 -24.82
CA GLU A 167 3.31 -1.19 -26.05
C GLU A 167 3.76 0.04 -26.87
N PHE A 168 4.70 0.85 -26.37
CA PHE A 168 5.18 2.01 -27.11
C PHE A 168 6.06 1.57 -28.27
N ALA A 169 5.70 2.07 -29.45
CA ALA A 169 6.47 1.86 -30.66
C ALA A 169 7.88 2.47 -30.49
N ALA A 170 8.93 1.73 -30.88
CA ALA A 170 10.29 2.24 -30.86
C ALA A 170 10.40 3.51 -31.74
N ALA A 171 11.34 4.41 -31.45
CA ALA A 171 11.46 5.70 -32.15
C ALA A 171 11.66 5.58 -33.69
N ASN A 172 12.05 4.39 -34.17
CA ASN A 172 12.18 4.05 -35.59
C ASN A 172 10.93 3.41 -36.21
N HIS A 173 9.84 3.32 -35.45
CA HIS A 173 8.57 2.70 -35.83
C HIS A 173 7.52 3.75 -36.20
N THR A 174 7.96 4.93 -36.64
CA THR A 174 7.13 5.79 -37.49
C THR A 174 6.84 4.98 -38.76
N HIS A 175 5.56 4.72 -39.03
CA HIS A 175 5.15 4.10 -40.29
C HIS A 175 5.86 4.81 -41.44
N ASP A 176 6.40 4.04 -42.39
CA ASP A 176 6.94 4.60 -43.62
C ASP A 176 5.84 5.39 -44.33
N MET A 177 5.90 6.71 -44.20
CA MET A 177 4.89 7.60 -44.75
C MET A 177 5.15 7.95 -46.21
N SER A 178 6.19 7.38 -46.85
CA SER A 178 6.54 7.68 -48.23
C SER A 178 5.45 7.28 -49.24
N ALA A 179 4.56 6.36 -48.87
CA ALA A 179 3.42 5.93 -49.68
C ALA A 179 2.13 6.76 -49.46
N TYR A 180 2.08 7.68 -48.48
CA TYR A 180 0.89 8.52 -48.33
C TYR A 180 0.88 9.64 -49.38
N VAL A 181 -0.26 9.79 -50.03
CA VAL A 181 -0.53 10.92 -50.92
C VAL A 181 -0.38 12.22 -50.13
N THR A 182 0.48 13.12 -50.60
CA THR A 182 0.66 14.42 -49.98
C THR A 182 -0.56 15.30 -50.22
N ASN A 183 -0.83 16.27 -49.34
CA ASN A 183 -1.87 17.27 -49.57
C ASN A 183 -1.69 18.01 -50.92
N THR A 184 -0.45 18.16 -51.39
CA THR A 184 -0.14 18.73 -52.69
C THR A 184 -0.62 17.85 -53.84
N ALA A 185 -0.39 16.53 -53.75
CA ALA A 185 -0.85 15.59 -54.77
C ALA A 185 -2.39 15.50 -54.80
N LEU A 186 -3.04 15.51 -53.63
CA LEU A 186 -4.49 15.57 -53.54
C LEU A 186 -5.06 16.87 -54.14
N ALA A 187 -4.42 18.02 -53.85
CA ALA A 187 -4.84 19.31 -54.39
C ALA A 187 -4.72 19.37 -55.93
N ALA A 188 -3.70 18.74 -56.51
CA ALA A 188 -3.55 18.65 -57.96
C ALA A 188 -4.68 17.85 -58.61
N THR A 189 -5.01 16.67 -58.06
CA THR A 189 -6.13 15.85 -58.56
C THR A 189 -7.48 16.55 -58.43
N ILE A 190 -7.69 17.30 -57.33
CA ILE A 190 -8.92 18.10 -57.17
C ILE A 190 -9.01 19.17 -58.26
N SER A 191 -7.90 19.84 -58.59
CA SER A 191 -7.86 20.84 -59.66
C SER A 191 -8.18 20.24 -61.02
N GLU A 192 -7.62 19.06 -61.35
CA GLU A 192 -7.90 18.37 -62.62
C GLU A 192 -9.38 17.99 -62.75
N LEU A 193 -10.00 17.48 -61.68
CA LEU A 193 -11.43 17.16 -61.68
C LEU A 193 -12.31 18.41 -61.79
N GLN A 194 -11.87 19.55 -61.25
CA GLN A 194 -12.58 20.82 -61.39
C GLN A 194 -12.53 21.32 -62.84
N ASP A 195 -11.36 21.24 -63.48
CA ASP A 195 -11.21 21.58 -64.89
C ASP A 195 -12.11 20.68 -65.77
N GLU A 196 -12.18 19.37 -65.48
CA GLU A 196 -13.10 18.45 -66.19
C GLU A 196 -14.58 18.81 -66.00
N ILE A 197 -14.98 19.23 -64.79
CA ILE A 197 -16.36 19.66 -64.50
C ILE A 197 -16.69 20.95 -65.24
N ASP A 198 -15.76 21.90 -65.28
CA ASP A 198 -15.95 23.19 -65.94
C ASP A 198 -16.03 23.06 -67.47
N ASP A 199 -15.37 22.03 -68.04
CA ASP A 199 -15.46 21.68 -69.47
C ASP A 199 -16.76 20.93 -69.86
N ILE A 200 -17.62 20.58 -68.88
CA ILE A 200 -18.94 19.99 -69.18
C ILE A 200 -19.82 21.06 -69.81
N ASP A 201 -20.07 20.91 -71.11
CA ASP A 201 -20.98 21.76 -71.88
C ASP A 201 -22.45 21.55 -71.42
N THR A 202 -22.83 22.33 -70.41
CA THR A 202 -24.21 22.38 -69.90
C THR A 202 -25.19 23.03 -70.87
N SER A 203 -24.75 23.59 -72.00
CA SER A 203 -25.64 24.13 -73.03
C SER A 203 -26.34 23.04 -73.85
N LEU A 204 -25.87 21.79 -73.74
CA LEU A 204 -26.53 20.58 -74.27
C LEU A 204 -27.37 19.83 -73.21
N ALA A 205 -27.45 20.34 -71.98
CA ALA A 205 -28.37 19.79 -70.99
C ALA A 205 -29.80 20.04 -71.48
N PHE A 206 -30.48 18.97 -71.89
CA PHE A 206 -31.91 19.01 -72.18
C PHE A 206 -32.63 19.73 -71.03
N PRO A 207 -33.33 20.86 -71.26
CA PRO A 207 -34.19 21.39 -70.24
C PRO A 207 -35.23 20.31 -69.95
N ILE A 208 -35.19 19.75 -68.75
CA ILE A 208 -36.28 18.91 -68.28
C ILE A 208 -37.44 19.90 -68.02
N GLU A 209 -38.23 20.16 -69.06
CA GLU A 209 -39.53 20.80 -68.92
C GLU A 209 -40.43 19.81 -68.18
N PHE A 210 -40.53 19.97 -66.86
CA PHE A 210 -41.60 19.35 -66.09
C PHE A 210 -42.92 19.90 -66.62
N ALA A 211 -43.89 19.04 -66.90
CA ALA A 211 -45.23 19.50 -67.19
C ALA A 211 -45.71 20.38 -66.01
N PRO A 212 -46.51 21.44 -66.24
CA PRO A 212 -47.00 22.33 -65.18
C PRO A 212 -47.70 21.60 -64.02
N ASP A 213 -48.12 20.36 -64.27
CA ASP A 213 -48.89 19.50 -63.38
C ASP A 213 -48.01 18.52 -62.60
N ASP A 214 -46.70 18.48 -62.89
CA ASP A 214 -45.73 17.48 -62.41
C ASP A 214 -44.57 18.12 -61.62
N GLU A 215 -44.76 19.37 -61.17
CA GLU A 215 -43.82 19.99 -60.23
C GLU A 215 -43.87 19.26 -58.88
N PRO A 216 -42.71 18.88 -58.31
CA PRO A 216 -42.69 18.20 -57.02
C PRO A 216 -43.29 19.10 -55.95
N ASP A 217 -44.09 18.50 -55.06
CA ASP A 217 -44.64 19.21 -53.92
C ASP A 217 -43.52 19.54 -52.93
N VAL A 218 -43.00 20.77 -53.03
CA VAL A 218 -41.86 21.25 -52.25
C VAL A 218 -42.32 22.00 -51.01
N VAL A 219 -41.50 21.95 -49.96
CA VAL A 219 -41.72 22.73 -48.74
C VAL A 219 -41.51 24.21 -49.04
N VAL A 220 -42.55 25.02 -48.86
CA VAL A 220 -42.54 26.48 -49.10
C VAL A 220 -42.34 27.29 -47.83
N LYS A 221 -42.65 26.72 -46.65
CA LYS A 221 -42.46 27.39 -45.35
C LYS A 221 -42.17 26.39 -44.24
N THR A 222 -41.30 26.75 -43.30
CA THR A 222 -40.97 25.93 -42.14
C THR A 222 -40.91 26.74 -40.86
N GLN A 223 -41.11 26.06 -39.73
CA GLN A 223 -40.77 26.55 -38.40
C GLN A 223 -40.04 25.45 -37.64
N LEU A 224 -38.87 25.78 -37.10
CA LEU A 224 -38.10 24.88 -36.22
C LEU A 224 -38.62 24.96 -34.78
N PRO A 225 -38.52 23.86 -34.00
CA PRO A 225 -38.93 23.87 -32.60
C PRO A 225 -37.95 24.69 -31.75
N THR A 226 -38.46 25.69 -31.02
CA THR A 226 -37.69 26.53 -30.10
C THR A 226 -38.40 26.64 -28.76
N ALA A 227 -37.70 27.07 -27.71
CA ALA A 227 -38.34 27.30 -26.42
C ALA A 227 -39.46 28.36 -26.52
N GLU A 228 -39.28 29.38 -27.36
CA GLU A 228 -40.23 30.49 -27.56
C GLU A 228 -41.55 30.04 -28.20
N ASN A 229 -41.52 29.04 -29.10
CA ASN A 229 -42.72 28.49 -29.73
C ASN A 229 -43.24 27.22 -29.04
N ASN A 230 -42.88 27.01 -27.77
CA ASN A 230 -43.23 25.82 -26.99
C ASN A 230 -42.82 24.50 -27.67
N TYR A 231 -41.67 24.51 -28.36
CA TYR A 231 -41.14 23.39 -29.11
C TYR A 231 -42.12 22.84 -30.16
N THR A 232 -42.83 23.73 -30.85
CA THR A 232 -43.70 23.38 -31.98
C THR A 232 -42.99 23.62 -33.30
N TRP A 233 -43.28 22.78 -34.29
CA TRP A 233 -42.68 22.82 -35.62
C TRP A 233 -43.75 22.59 -36.69
N TYR A 234 -43.50 23.10 -37.90
CA TYR A 234 -44.30 22.76 -39.07
C TYR A 234 -43.50 22.81 -40.38
N ARG A 235 -44.02 22.13 -41.39
CA ARG A 235 -43.66 22.21 -42.81
C ARG A 235 -44.94 22.43 -43.61
N LEU A 236 -45.00 23.52 -44.36
CA LEU A 236 -46.06 23.80 -45.32
C LEU A 236 -45.52 23.53 -46.72
N TYR A 237 -46.26 22.73 -47.47
CA TYR A 237 -45.95 22.34 -48.83
C TYR A 237 -46.71 23.20 -49.83
N LYS A 238 -46.21 23.31 -51.06
CA LYS A 238 -46.80 24.12 -52.14
C LYS A 238 -48.26 23.74 -52.41
N SER A 239 -48.61 22.46 -52.24
CA SER A 239 -49.99 21.95 -52.36
C SER A 239 -50.96 22.48 -51.30
N GLY A 240 -50.46 23.11 -50.23
CA GLY A 240 -51.24 23.45 -49.04
C GLY A 240 -51.26 22.33 -47.99
N TRP A 241 -50.61 21.18 -48.26
CA TRP A 241 -50.39 20.14 -47.26
C TRP A 241 -49.49 20.65 -46.13
N VAL A 242 -49.82 20.32 -44.89
CA VAL A 242 -49.03 20.67 -43.70
C VAL A 242 -48.72 19.43 -42.89
N GLU A 243 -47.48 19.38 -42.43
CA GLU A 243 -47.04 18.53 -41.32
C GLU A 243 -46.67 19.42 -40.16
N GLN A 244 -47.22 19.17 -38.98
CA GLN A 244 -46.89 19.94 -37.78
C GLN A 244 -46.88 19.08 -36.54
N GLY A 245 -46.04 19.45 -35.59
CA GLY A 245 -45.85 18.68 -34.37
C GLY A 245 -45.29 19.50 -33.24
N GLY A 246 -45.16 18.86 -32.09
CA GLY A 246 -44.53 19.49 -30.95
C GLY A 246 -44.57 18.63 -29.70
N ARG A 247 -44.18 19.24 -28.59
CA ARG A 247 -44.15 18.60 -27.28
C ARG A 247 -45.38 19.00 -26.46
N GLY A 248 -46.10 18.01 -25.97
CA GLY A 248 -47.15 18.18 -24.99
C GLY A 248 -46.63 17.79 -23.61
N GLY A 249 -46.51 18.77 -22.71
CA GLY A 249 -46.17 18.46 -21.31
C GLY A 249 -47.22 17.60 -20.61
N ALA A 250 -46.94 17.18 -19.37
CA ALA A 250 -47.65 16.15 -18.61
C ALA A 250 -49.19 16.13 -18.69
N LEU A 251 -49.75 14.92 -18.72
CA LEU A 251 -51.17 14.57 -18.60
C LEU A 251 -51.35 13.62 -17.40
N GLU A 252 -52.16 13.99 -16.41
CA GLU A 252 -52.43 13.19 -15.21
C GLU A 252 -53.90 12.78 -15.16
N ASN A 253 -54.26 11.68 -15.82
CA ASN A 253 -55.66 11.27 -15.99
C ASN A 253 -56.54 12.43 -16.49
N SER A 254 -55.98 13.23 -17.39
CA SER A 254 -56.53 14.51 -17.83
C SER A 254 -56.50 14.59 -19.36
N ALA A 255 -56.99 15.71 -19.89
CA ALA A 255 -56.93 16.00 -21.31
C ALA A 255 -56.27 17.35 -21.54
N LYS A 256 -55.51 17.46 -22.62
CA LYS A 256 -54.81 18.68 -23.01
C LYS A 256 -55.21 19.07 -24.42
N ILE A 257 -55.57 20.34 -24.56
CA ILE A 257 -55.84 20.96 -25.84
C ILE A 257 -54.53 21.55 -26.35
N ILE A 258 -54.12 21.12 -27.53
CA ILE A 258 -52.99 21.69 -28.27
C ILE A 258 -53.58 22.65 -29.30
N THR A 259 -53.04 23.86 -29.35
CA THR A 259 -53.34 24.83 -30.42
C THR A 259 -52.30 24.65 -31.51
N LEU A 260 -52.77 24.53 -32.76
CA LEU A 260 -51.94 24.22 -33.91
C LEU A 260 -51.22 25.48 -34.42
N PRO A 261 -49.91 25.41 -34.73
CA PRO A 261 -49.18 26.50 -35.37
C PRO A 261 -49.82 26.97 -36.68
N ILE A 262 -50.31 26.03 -37.50
CA ILE A 262 -51.05 26.30 -38.73
C ILE A 262 -52.46 25.73 -38.60
N ALA A 263 -53.46 26.57 -38.87
CA ALA A 263 -54.85 26.15 -38.93
C ALA A 263 -55.06 25.15 -40.08
N MET A 264 -55.78 24.07 -39.83
CA MET A 264 -56.17 23.09 -40.85
C MET A 264 -57.36 23.61 -41.66
N ALA A 265 -57.56 23.10 -42.87
CA ALA A 265 -58.65 23.50 -43.76
C ALA A 265 -60.02 23.20 -43.15
N ASP A 266 -60.14 22.05 -42.50
CA ASP A 266 -61.34 21.56 -41.83
C ASP A 266 -60.96 20.71 -40.59
N THR A 267 -61.90 19.94 -40.04
CA THR A 267 -61.67 19.03 -38.92
C THR A 267 -61.28 17.61 -39.35
N ASN A 268 -61.08 17.36 -40.66
CA ASN A 268 -60.74 16.07 -41.25
C ASN A 268 -59.22 15.98 -41.50
N PHE A 269 -58.44 16.12 -40.43
CA PHE A 269 -56.99 15.94 -40.45
C PHE A 269 -56.56 14.77 -39.57
N TYR A 270 -55.38 14.23 -39.86
CA TYR A 270 -54.79 13.18 -39.07
C TYR A 270 -54.09 13.78 -37.85
N ALA A 271 -54.32 13.20 -36.67
CA ALA A 271 -53.65 13.58 -35.44
C ALA A 271 -53.20 12.34 -34.68
N SER A 272 -51.98 12.40 -34.15
CA SER A 272 -51.36 11.34 -33.38
C SER A 272 -50.59 11.89 -32.18
N MET A 273 -50.50 11.08 -31.14
CA MET A 273 -49.71 11.33 -29.95
C MET A 273 -48.82 10.12 -29.68
N ILE A 274 -47.56 10.38 -29.34
CA ILE A 274 -46.59 9.38 -28.92
C ILE A 274 -46.15 9.71 -27.50
N ASN A 275 -46.39 8.81 -26.55
CA ASN A 275 -45.92 8.96 -25.18
C ASN A 275 -44.39 8.95 -25.14
N MET A 276 -43.79 9.93 -24.48
CA MET A 276 -42.35 9.93 -24.23
C MET A 276 -42.13 9.20 -22.90
N VAL A 277 -41.74 7.91 -22.98
CA VAL A 277 -41.47 7.10 -21.80
C VAL A 277 -40.12 7.53 -21.21
N PRO A 278 -40.04 7.86 -19.90
CA PRO A 278 -38.75 8.10 -19.26
C PRO A 278 -37.87 6.83 -19.33
N ALA A 279 -36.54 6.99 -19.28
CA ALA A 279 -35.57 5.90 -19.44
C ALA A 279 -35.75 4.71 -18.46
N THR A 280 -36.59 4.86 -17.44
CA THR A 280 -37.00 3.79 -16.54
C THR A 280 -38.42 3.32 -16.91
N PRO A 281 -38.58 2.11 -17.48
CA PRO A 281 -39.89 1.66 -17.97
C PRO A 281 -40.82 1.35 -16.80
N VAL A 282 -41.78 2.23 -16.54
CA VAL A 282 -42.98 1.87 -15.78
C VAL A 282 -43.95 1.24 -16.77
N ILE A 283 -43.97 -0.10 -16.80
CA ILE A 283 -44.92 -0.88 -17.59
C ILE A 283 -46.30 -0.68 -16.96
N LYS A 284 -47.02 0.35 -17.40
CA LYS A 284 -48.47 0.48 -17.24
C LYS A 284 -49.06 0.54 -18.64
N ASN A 285 -50.08 -0.27 -18.91
CA ASN A 285 -50.78 -0.27 -20.19
C ASN A 285 -51.36 1.13 -20.47
N TYR A 286 -50.76 1.89 -21.39
CA TYR A 286 -51.20 3.24 -21.80
C TYR A 286 -52.37 3.20 -22.81
N ASN A 287 -53.26 2.22 -22.72
CA ASN A 287 -54.11 1.82 -23.85
C ASN A 287 -55.48 2.53 -23.90
N SER A 288 -55.54 3.83 -23.60
CA SER A 288 -56.77 4.61 -23.79
C SER A 288 -56.44 6.06 -24.12
N ILE A 289 -56.06 6.32 -25.38
CA ILE A 289 -55.91 7.68 -25.89
C ILE A 289 -57.26 8.12 -26.45
N GLY A 290 -57.90 9.09 -25.80
CA GLY A 290 -59.04 9.81 -26.36
C GLY A 290 -58.53 10.93 -27.26
N LEU A 291 -58.75 10.81 -28.57
CA LEU A 291 -58.49 11.87 -29.54
C LEU A 291 -59.81 12.57 -29.87
N TYR A 292 -59.83 13.90 -29.77
CA TYR A 292 -60.98 14.71 -30.16
C TYR A 292 -60.51 15.98 -30.87
N ILE A 293 -61.08 16.27 -32.04
CA ILE A 293 -60.76 17.47 -32.82
C ILE A 293 -61.92 18.47 -32.63
N PRO A 294 -61.79 19.46 -31.72
CA PRO A 294 -62.87 20.41 -31.44
C PRO A 294 -63.10 21.40 -32.59
N ASN A 295 -62.06 21.79 -33.32
CA ASN A 295 -62.09 22.72 -34.44
C ASN A 295 -60.78 22.58 -35.26
N ASN A 296 -60.65 23.35 -36.34
CA ASN A 296 -59.51 23.28 -37.25
C ASN A 296 -58.20 23.91 -36.73
N THR A 297 -58.21 24.51 -35.54
CA THR A 297 -57.01 25.11 -34.91
C THR A 297 -56.55 24.36 -33.68
N GLN A 298 -57.26 23.30 -33.27
CA GLN A 298 -57.03 22.65 -31.99
C GLN A 298 -57.23 21.14 -32.08
N VAL A 299 -56.45 20.42 -31.29
CA VAL A 299 -56.63 18.99 -31.03
C VAL A 299 -56.61 18.73 -29.53
N ARG A 300 -57.50 17.85 -29.06
CA ARG A 300 -57.53 17.41 -27.67
C ARG A 300 -57.02 15.98 -27.58
N PHE A 301 -55.95 15.79 -26.83
CA PHE A 301 -55.44 14.48 -26.43
C PHE A 301 -55.83 14.21 -24.97
N ALA A 302 -56.42 13.05 -24.71
CA ALA A 302 -56.81 12.60 -23.38
C ALA A 302 -56.22 11.21 -23.12
N THR A 303 -55.84 10.95 -21.87
CA THR A 303 -55.31 9.65 -21.45
C THR A 303 -55.84 9.31 -20.06
N LEU A 304 -56.12 8.02 -19.81
CA LEU A 304 -56.46 7.49 -18.48
C LEU A 304 -55.22 7.16 -17.64
N ALA A 305 -54.02 7.35 -18.21
CA ALA A 305 -52.74 7.10 -17.56
C ALA A 305 -51.95 8.40 -17.36
N THR A 306 -51.13 8.46 -16.32
CA THR A 306 -50.18 9.55 -16.12
C THR A 306 -49.07 9.46 -17.17
N VAL A 307 -49.02 10.44 -18.08
CA VAL A 307 -47.98 10.61 -19.08
C VAL A 307 -47.18 11.84 -18.67
N THR A 308 -45.90 11.66 -18.34
CA THR A 308 -45.04 12.77 -17.91
C THR A 308 -44.81 13.77 -19.03
N ASP A 309 -44.83 13.29 -20.27
CA ASP A 309 -44.54 14.07 -21.46
C ASP A 309 -44.93 13.30 -22.73
N PHE A 310 -45.30 14.00 -23.79
CA PHE A 310 -45.65 13.37 -25.07
C PHE A 310 -45.22 14.23 -26.26
N ALA A 311 -45.00 13.58 -27.39
CA ALA A 311 -44.91 14.24 -28.69
C ALA A 311 -46.25 14.12 -29.40
N TRP A 312 -46.65 15.14 -30.14
CA TRP A 312 -47.82 15.11 -31.01
C TRP A 312 -47.43 15.43 -32.45
N TYR A 313 -48.18 14.87 -33.38
CA TYR A 313 -47.97 15.00 -34.82
C TYR A 313 -49.32 15.09 -35.54
N ILE A 314 -49.45 16.05 -36.44
CA ILE A 314 -50.66 16.33 -37.20
C ILE A 314 -50.31 16.53 -38.67
N THR A 315 -51.13 15.96 -39.55
CA THR A 315 -51.04 16.19 -40.99
C THR A 315 -52.39 16.41 -41.63
N GLY A 316 -52.41 17.22 -42.69
CA GLY A 316 -53.60 17.48 -43.51
C GLY A 316 -53.47 18.79 -44.29
N MET A 317 -54.55 19.21 -44.92
CA MET A 317 -54.59 20.47 -45.67
C MET A 317 -54.66 21.66 -44.71
N SER A 318 -53.92 22.73 -45.00
CA SER A 318 -54.02 23.98 -44.26
C SER A 318 -55.23 24.83 -44.68
N ALA A 319 -55.73 25.65 -43.76
CA ALA A 319 -56.71 26.70 -44.05
C ALA A 319 -56.08 27.93 -44.72
N GLN A 320 -54.75 27.98 -44.77
CA GLN A 320 -54.03 29.00 -45.52
C GLN A 320 -54.06 28.60 -46.99
N SER A 321 -55.03 29.16 -47.73
CA SER A 321 -54.93 29.20 -49.19
C SER A 321 -53.92 30.28 -49.56
N ASP A 322 -52.65 29.92 -49.69
CA ASP A 322 -51.70 30.73 -50.45
C ASP A 322 -51.90 30.30 -51.92
N GLN A 323 -52.51 31.10 -52.80
CA GLN A 323 -51.94 32.27 -53.49
C GLN A 323 -50.50 32.09 -53.93
#